data_AF-A0A6V7JW39-F1
#
_entry.id   AF-A0A6V7JW39-F1
#
_cell.length_a   1.000
_cell.length_b   1.000
_cell.length_c   1.000
_cell.angle_alpha   90.00
_cell.angle_beta   90.00
_cell.angle_gamma   90.00
#
_symmetry.space_group_name_H-M   'P 1'
#
loop_
_entity.id
_entity.type
_entity.pdbx_description
1 polymer ?
#
loop_
_entity_poly.entity_id
_entity_poly.type
_entity_poly.pdbx_seq_one_letter_code
_entity_poly.pdbx_strand_id
1 'polypeptide(L)'
;ILVVTVAYRLNIFGFFTTTNSEAPGNCGMLDQVAALDWVQKNIELFEGSADNVTIAGHSSGGISVGLHILSPLSRGKFSKAIIMSGDAVNSVRTPEQEVSVIETVADKFQCLLKPTSKLMECLRRPQPQVLLDETYEIETWGPIVDADTNNSSEPFLPAHPRDILEMNNFNAVTLMAGYTSNEQALAYIEAHSKDEDITLSQSAFETTITDEIIQSIQKPDNTSTCESKPHLVTDAVLFFYRPYPRSDDPTIYRDKYLDLQTDRNYAAGLTYLAGKVSKFKKAFVYRFDYRSRTIRVIQDIPLWAGVPHMFELPFVWGLPHVFGSHINWSNSDKNLADVMMMLIGNFVRTEEGPSLNNVRWEPFTEVSPGILVINRTISMNEPESIDYRALAFWNDYFPTIVEESMNQCCNATSGAIGRVNWSSKSLVASGIITLAAFKVLVNY
;
A
#
# COMPACT_ATOMS: atom_id res chain seq x y z
N ILE A 1 23.80 -11.93 -10.97
CA ILE A 1 22.69 -11.62 -10.04
C ILE A 1 21.98 -12.93 -9.81
N LEU A 2 21.83 -13.34 -8.55
CA LEU A 2 20.96 -14.46 -8.20
C LEU A 2 19.58 -13.89 -7.89
N VAL A 3 18.54 -14.53 -8.39
CA VAL A 3 17.15 -14.18 -8.08
C VAL A 3 16.63 -15.23 -7.11
N VAL A 4 16.18 -14.80 -5.94
CA VAL A 4 15.57 -15.65 -4.92
C VAL A 4 14.12 -15.24 -4.79
N THR A 5 13.20 -16.19 -4.95
CA THR A 5 11.76 -15.99 -4.71
C THR A 5 11.36 -16.72 -3.44
N VAL A 6 10.55 -16.09 -2.61
CA VAL A 6 10.14 -16.64 -1.31
C VAL A 6 8.62 -16.73 -1.25
N ALA A 7 8.12 -17.80 -0.64
CA ALA A 7 6.72 -17.91 -0.25
C ALA A 7 6.59 -17.53 1.23
N TYR A 8 5.50 -16.85 1.56
CA TYR A 8 5.14 -16.50 2.94
C TYR A 8 3.63 -16.70 3.12
N ARG A 9 3.18 -16.89 4.37
CA ARG A 9 1.76 -17.05 4.65
C ARG A 9 0.98 -15.77 4.32
N LEU A 10 -0.18 -15.95 3.71
CA LEU A 10 -1.10 -14.89 3.30
C LEU A 10 -2.39 -14.95 4.12
N ASN A 11 -3.31 -14.00 3.93
CA ASN A 11 -4.67 -13.98 4.48
C ASN A 11 -4.73 -14.28 6.00
N ILE A 12 -5.78 -14.95 6.47
CA ILE A 12 -5.94 -15.38 7.86
C ILE A 12 -4.71 -16.18 8.37
N PHE A 13 -4.02 -16.95 7.52
CA PHE A 13 -2.85 -17.73 7.93
C PHE A 13 -1.60 -16.89 8.20
N GLY A 14 -1.49 -15.73 7.54
CA GLY A 14 -0.35 -14.83 7.63
C GLY A 14 -0.56 -13.68 8.58
N PHE A 15 -1.80 -13.23 8.77
CA PHE A 15 -2.06 -11.92 9.36
C PHE A 15 -3.16 -11.91 10.44
N PHE A 16 -3.80 -13.04 10.73
CA PHE A 16 -4.74 -13.11 11.85
C PHE A 16 -4.05 -12.81 13.18
N THR A 17 -4.71 -12.01 14.01
CA THR A 17 -4.25 -11.63 15.34
C THR A 17 -5.37 -11.79 16.37
N THR A 18 -5.02 -12.06 17.62
CA THR A 18 -5.91 -11.94 18.77
C THR A 18 -5.60 -10.71 19.62
N THR A 19 -4.82 -9.77 19.07
CA THR A 19 -4.35 -8.52 19.71
C THR A 19 -3.63 -8.75 21.04
N ASN A 20 -3.08 -9.95 21.21
CA ASN A 20 -2.29 -10.38 22.36
C ASN A 20 -1.39 -11.56 21.98
N SER A 21 -0.65 -12.09 22.95
CA SER A 21 0.37 -13.11 22.72
C SER A 21 -0.13 -14.48 22.26
N GLU A 22 -1.45 -14.74 22.25
CA GLU A 22 -2.00 -16.02 21.77
C GLU A 22 -1.88 -16.16 20.25
N ALA A 23 -2.10 -15.07 19.51
CA ALA A 23 -1.78 -14.91 18.10
C ALA A 23 -1.36 -13.44 17.88
N PRO A 24 -0.05 -13.12 17.92
CA PRO A 24 0.42 -11.73 17.85
C PRO A 24 0.29 -11.09 16.46
N GLY A 25 -0.16 -11.81 15.44
CA GLY A 25 -0.19 -11.32 14.05
C GLY A 25 1.16 -11.44 13.34
N ASN A 26 1.30 -10.76 12.20
CA ASN A 26 2.54 -10.62 11.42
C ASN A 26 3.25 -11.93 11.02
N CYS A 27 2.58 -13.08 11.05
CA CYS A 27 3.17 -14.37 10.67
C CYS A 27 3.76 -14.36 9.26
N GLY A 28 3.09 -13.73 8.29
CA GLY A 28 3.60 -13.55 6.94
C GLY A 28 4.88 -12.70 6.88
N MET A 29 5.00 -11.68 7.72
CA MET A 29 6.22 -10.86 7.81
C MET A 29 7.36 -11.65 8.46
N LEU A 30 7.07 -12.42 9.51
CA LEU A 30 8.05 -13.27 10.18
C LEU A 30 8.56 -14.40 9.26
N ASP A 31 7.72 -14.92 8.37
CA ASP A 31 8.16 -15.87 7.32
C ASP A 31 9.19 -15.21 6.39
N GLN A 32 8.98 -13.95 6.00
CA GLN A 32 9.94 -13.19 5.18
C GLN A 32 11.24 -12.90 5.96
N VAL A 33 11.16 -12.60 7.27
CA VAL A 33 12.36 -12.47 8.13
C VAL A 33 13.15 -13.78 8.16
N ALA A 34 12.48 -14.92 8.32
CA ALA A 34 13.12 -16.23 8.32
C ALA A 34 13.77 -16.55 6.96
N ALA A 35 13.15 -16.12 5.86
CA ALA A 35 13.74 -16.24 4.53
C ALA A 35 15.00 -15.37 4.38
N LEU A 36 15.00 -14.15 4.91
CA LEU A 36 16.20 -13.29 4.95
C LEU A 36 17.31 -13.92 5.78
N ASP A 37 17.00 -14.54 6.93
CA ASP A 37 17.98 -15.29 7.72
C ASP A 37 18.55 -16.47 6.94
N TRP A 38 17.71 -17.18 6.18
CA TRP A 38 18.16 -18.25 5.32
C TRP A 38 19.10 -17.74 4.22
N VAL A 39 18.77 -16.64 3.56
CA VAL A 39 19.63 -16.03 2.53
C VAL A 39 20.97 -15.64 3.14
N GLN A 40 20.97 -14.91 4.25
CA GLN A 40 22.20 -14.50 4.95
C GLN A 40 23.09 -15.68 5.31
N LYS A 41 22.50 -16.81 5.75
CA LYS A 41 23.26 -17.99 6.15
C LYS A 41 23.73 -18.88 5.00
N ASN A 42 23.03 -18.89 3.86
CA ASN A 42 23.20 -19.94 2.85
C ASN A 42 23.51 -19.44 1.44
N ILE A 43 23.32 -18.16 1.11
CA ILE A 43 23.38 -17.70 -0.28
C ILE A 43 24.77 -17.85 -0.91
N GLU A 44 25.83 -17.85 -0.10
CA GLU A 44 27.20 -18.08 -0.56
C GLU A 44 27.40 -19.49 -1.14
N LEU A 45 26.60 -20.48 -0.71
CA LEU A 45 26.62 -21.84 -1.28
C LEU A 45 26.13 -21.87 -2.74
N PHE A 46 25.42 -20.82 -3.16
CA PHE A 46 24.92 -20.63 -4.53
C PHE A 46 25.75 -19.60 -5.31
N GLU A 47 26.95 -19.26 -4.81
CA GLU A 47 27.84 -18.22 -5.38
C GLU A 47 27.25 -16.79 -5.28
N GLY A 48 26.33 -16.57 -4.35
CA GLY A 48 25.82 -15.23 -4.01
C GLY A 48 26.67 -14.55 -2.94
N SER A 49 26.35 -13.28 -2.66
CA SER A 49 27.00 -12.49 -1.61
C SER A 49 25.97 -12.08 -0.56
N ALA A 50 26.19 -12.48 0.70
CA ALA A 50 25.36 -12.08 1.83
C ALA A 50 25.44 -10.57 2.13
N ASP A 51 26.56 -9.92 1.80
CA ASP A 51 26.77 -8.48 1.97
C ASP A 51 26.05 -7.63 0.90
N ASN A 52 25.69 -8.23 -0.24
CA ASN A 52 25.03 -7.53 -1.35
C ASN A 52 23.63 -8.09 -1.65
N VAL A 53 22.81 -8.18 -0.60
CA VAL A 53 21.40 -8.57 -0.72
C VAL A 53 20.54 -7.33 -1.02
N THR A 54 19.79 -7.41 -2.12
CA THR A 54 18.73 -6.45 -2.47
C THR A 54 17.37 -7.12 -2.29
N ILE A 55 16.51 -6.55 -1.45
CA ILE A 55 15.12 -6.98 -1.38
C ILE A 55 14.28 -6.19 -2.38
N ALA A 56 13.35 -6.85 -3.07
CA ALA A 56 12.51 -6.23 -4.08
C ALA A 56 11.09 -6.78 -4.02
N GLY A 57 10.11 -5.91 -4.20
CA GLY A 57 8.70 -6.30 -4.12
C GLY A 57 7.79 -5.34 -4.87
N HIS A 58 6.66 -5.87 -5.34
CA HIS A 58 5.60 -5.11 -6.00
C HIS A 58 4.32 -5.15 -5.16
N SER A 59 3.53 -4.07 -5.14
CA SER A 59 2.26 -4.01 -4.42
C SER A 59 2.42 -4.33 -2.93
N SER A 60 1.69 -5.31 -2.40
CA SER A 60 1.86 -5.85 -1.04
C SER A 60 3.29 -6.35 -0.74
N GLY A 61 4.03 -6.82 -1.75
CA GLY A 61 5.45 -7.11 -1.62
C GLY A 61 6.31 -5.84 -1.50
N GLY A 62 5.93 -4.75 -2.18
CA GLY A 62 6.56 -3.43 -2.04
C GLY A 62 6.31 -2.82 -0.66
N ILE A 63 5.08 -2.96 -0.15
CA ILE A 63 4.73 -2.64 1.25
C ILE A 63 5.64 -3.44 2.18
N SER A 64 5.75 -4.76 1.97
CA SER A 64 6.59 -5.63 2.79
C SER A 64 8.06 -5.18 2.81
N VAL A 65 8.62 -4.82 1.65
CA VAL A 65 9.99 -4.27 1.55
C VAL A 65 10.12 -2.98 2.37
N GLY A 66 9.18 -2.04 2.24
CA GLY A 66 9.17 -0.83 3.04
C GLY A 66 9.11 -1.13 4.54
N LEU A 67 8.32 -2.10 4.98
CA LEU A 67 8.25 -2.51 6.38
C LEU A 67 9.53 -3.21 6.88
N HIS A 68 10.22 -3.97 6.03
CA HIS A 68 11.54 -4.52 6.36
C HIS A 68 12.61 -3.42 6.56
N ILE A 69 12.49 -2.26 5.92
CA ILE A 69 13.34 -1.09 6.20
C ILE A 69 13.09 -0.56 7.62
N LEU A 70 11.84 -0.61 8.08
CA LEU A 70 11.42 -0.09 9.39
C LEU A 70 11.63 -1.09 10.53
N SER A 71 11.65 -2.39 10.23
CA SER A 71 11.69 -3.45 11.22
C SER A 71 13.08 -3.63 11.86
N PRO A 72 13.19 -3.70 13.19
CA PRO A 72 14.45 -4.05 13.86
C PRO A 72 14.90 -5.48 13.54
N LEU A 73 13.96 -6.43 13.38
CA LEU A 73 14.25 -7.84 13.08
C LEU A 73 14.92 -8.06 11.71
N SER A 74 14.85 -7.07 10.82
CA SER A 74 15.37 -7.14 9.46
C SER A 74 16.69 -6.37 9.30
N ARG A 75 17.12 -5.67 10.36
CA ARG A 75 18.31 -4.82 10.36
C ARG A 75 19.55 -5.64 10.03
N GLY A 76 20.34 -5.15 9.08
CA GLY A 76 21.58 -5.80 8.65
C GLY A 76 21.41 -7.02 7.73
N LYS A 77 20.19 -7.39 7.31
CA LYS A 77 19.96 -8.57 6.44
C LYS A 77 19.93 -8.25 4.94
N PHE A 78 19.96 -6.97 4.58
CA PHE A 78 19.99 -6.47 3.22
C PHE A 78 20.63 -5.07 3.18
N SER A 79 21.20 -4.70 2.04
CA SER A 79 21.89 -3.42 1.84
C SER A 79 21.21 -2.50 0.83
N LYS A 80 20.23 -3.02 0.09
CA LYS A 80 19.43 -2.27 -0.89
C LYS A 80 17.98 -2.72 -0.91
N ALA A 81 17.09 -1.82 -1.32
CA ALA A 81 15.66 -2.10 -1.43
C ALA A 81 15.08 -1.56 -2.74
N ILE A 82 14.17 -2.31 -3.35
CA ILE A 82 13.36 -1.90 -4.51
C ILE A 82 11.88 -2.01 -4.15
N ILE A 83 11.18 -0.88 -4.14
CA ILE A 83 9.74 -0.80 -3.87
C ILE A 83 9.03 -0.43 -5.17
N MET A 84 8.18 -1.32 -5.68
CA MET A 84 7.36 -1.06 -6.86
C MET A 84 5.89 -0.99 -6.42
N SER A 85 5.27 0.18 -6.58
CA SER A 85 3.85 0.42 -6.30
C SER A 85 3.40 -0.06 -4.91
N GLY A 86 4.17 0.26 -3.87
CA GLY A 86 3.85 -0.14 -2.49
C GLY A 86 4.04 1.00 -1.49
N ASP A 87 2.98 1.30 -0.72
CA ASP A 87 2.99 2.29 0.35
C ASP A 87 3.08 1.62 1.72
N ALA A 88 4.27 1.59 2.31
CA ALA A 88 4.46 1.04 3.66
C ALA A 88 3.99 1.98 4.79
N VAL A 89 3.79 3.27 4.52
CA VAL A 89 3.51 4.29 5.54
C VAL A 89 2.06 4.23 5.99
N ASN A 90 1.14 3.97 5.07
CA ASN A 90 -0.31 3.99 5.33
C ASN A 90 -0.97 2.59 5.30
N SER A 91 -0.19 1.51 5.21
CA SER A 91 -0.69 0.13 5.06
C SER A 91 -0.58 -0.74 6.32
N VAL A 92 -0.35 -0.14 7.49
CA VAL A 92 -0.23 -0.86 8.77
C VAL A 92 -1.38 -0.48 9.69
N ARG A 93 -2.01 -1.49 10.27
CA ARG A 93 -3.15 -1.31 11.20
C ARG A 93 -2.70 -1.37 12.65
N THR A 94 -3.48 -0.80 13.55
CA THR A 94 -3.28 -0.97 15.00
C THR A 94 -4.06 -2.17 15.52
N PRO A 95 -3.66 -2.76 16.67
CA PRO A 95 -4.43 -3.83 17.30
C PRO A 95 -5.91 -3.47 17.54
N GLU A 96 -6.23 -2.21 17.85
CA GLU A 96 -7.61 -1.75 18.07
C GLU A 96 -8.44 -1.83 16.80
N GLN A 97 -7.84 -1.57 15.64
CA GLN A 97 -8.50 -1.64 14.34
C GLN A 97 -8.79 -3.09 13.91
N GLU A 98 -8.16 -4.08 14.53
CA GLU A 98 -8.39 -5.51 14.24
C GLU A 98 -9.55 -6.11 15.03
N VAL A 99 -10.07 -5.42 16.06
CA VAL A 99 -11.15 -5.96 16.91
C VAL A 99 -12.37 -6.37 16.09
N SER A 100 -12.81 -5.55 15.13
CA SER A 100 -13.97 -5.86 14.28
C SER A 100 -13.71 -7.05 13.35
N VAL A 101 -12.46 -7.25 12.91
CA VAL A 101 -12.06 -8.40 12.09
C VAL A 101 -12.13 -9.66 12.93
N ILE A 102 -11.62 -9.62 14.16
CA ILE A 102 -11.67 -10.73 15.11
C ILE A 102 -13.10 -11.14 15.41
N GLU A 103 -13.98 -10.17 15.66
CA GLU A 103 -15.42 -10.40 15.87
C GLU A 103 -16.09 -11.04 14.66
N THR A 104 -15.80 -10.53 13.46
CA THR A 104 -16.33 -11.09 12.20
C THR A 104 -15.89 -12.54 11.99
N VAL A 105 -14.60 -12.83 12.23
CA VAL A 105 -14.07 -14.20 12.11
C VAL A 105 -14.69 -15.11 13.16
N ALA A 106 -14.77 -14.67 14.42
CA ALA A 106 -15.36 -15.45 15.48
C ALA A 106 -16.84 -15.79 15.20
N ASP A 107 -17.61 -14.84 14.68
CA ASP A 107 -19.01 -15.05 14.31
C ASP A 107 -19.16 -16.06 13.15
N LYS A 108 -18.36 -15.92 12.07
CA LYS A 108 -18.38 -16.86 10.93
C LYS A 108 -18.15 -18.32 11.35
N PHE A 109 -17.28 -18.56 12.34
CA PHE A 109 -16.99 -19.92 12.84
C PHE A 109 -17.73 -20.28 14.14
N GLN A 110 -18.59 -19.40 14.65
CA GLN A 110 -19.31 -19.57 15.92
C GLN A 110 -18.35 -19.88 17.09
N CYS A 111 -17.20 -19.21 17.11
CA CYS A 111 -16.18 -19.33 18.14
C CYS A 111 -16.38 -18.34 19.29
N LEU A 112 -16.01 -18.74 20.51
CA LEU A 112 -15.97 -17.82 21.64
C LEU A 112 -14.81 -16.82 21.48
N LEU A 113 -15.09 -15.53 21.61
CA LEU A 113 -14.07 -14.46 21.56
C LEU A 113 -13.09 -14.53 22.73
N LYS A 114 -13.59 -14.85 23.93
CA LYS A 114 -12.80 -14.92 25.16
C LYS A 114 -13.06 -16.24 25.90
N PRO A 115 -12.02 -16.86 26.48
CA PRO A 115 -10.60 -16.48 26.40
C PRO A 115 -10.02 -16.72 24.99
N THR A 116 -9.02 -15.93 24.57
CA THR A 116 -8.45 -16.00 23.22
C THR A 116 -7.81 -17.36 22.90
N SER A 117 -7.39 -18.11 23.91
CA SER A 117 -6.96 -19.51 23.74
C SER A 117 -8.08 -20.42 23.23
N LYS A 118 -9.34 -20.18 23.63
CA LYS A 118 -10.50 -20.92 23.12
C LYS A 118 -10.88 -20.48 21.71
N LEU A 119 -10.71 -19.20 21.39
CA LEU A 119 -10.84 -18.70 20.02
C LEU A 119 -9.84 -19.43 19.10
N MET A 120 -8.56 -19.46 19.47
CA MET A 120 -7.54 -20.15 18.67
C MET A 120 -7.74 -21.66 18.59
N GLU A 121 -8.16 -22.31 19.68
CA GLU A 121 -8.52 -23.73 19.65
C GLU A 121 -9.66 -23.99 18.66
N CYS A 122 -10.67 -23.12 18.64
CA CYS A 122 -11.81 -23.22 17.72
C CYS A 122 -11.37 -23.02 16.26
N LEU A 123 -10.62 -21.95 15.96
CA LEU A 123 -10.17 -21.62 14.61
C LEU A 123 -9.14 -22.61 14.04
N ARG A 124 -8.46 -23.39 14.87
CA ARG A 124 -7.54 -24.45 14.41
C ARG A 124 -8.24 -25.77 14.06
N ARG A 125 -9.54 -25.93 14.33
CA ARG A 125 -10.30 -27.16 14.05
C ARG A 125 -10.73 -27.33 12.59
N PRO A 126 -11.23 -26.30 11.88
CA PRO A 126 -11.67 -26.45 10.50
C PRO A 126 -10.50 -26.80 9.57
N GLN A 127 -10.80 -27.36 8.41
CA GLN A 127 -9.80 -27.51 7.36
C GLN A 127 -9.35 -26.14 6.85
N PRO A 128 -8.07 -25.97 6.46
CA PRO A 128 -7.55 -24.69 5.97
C PRO A 128 -8.38 -24.07 4.84
N GLN A 129 -8.89 -24.88 3.91
CA GLN A 129 -9.71 -24.36 2.81
C GLN A 129 -11.00 -23.70 3.31
N VAL A 130 -11.64 -24.26 4.33
CA VAL A 130 -12.87 -23.69 4.91
C VAL A 130 -12.55 -22.36 5.61
N LEU A 131 -11.41 -22.26 6.31
CA LEU A 131 -10.96 -21.00 6.89
C LEU A 131 -10.80 -19.92 5.83
N LEU A 132 -10.19 -20.27 4.69
CA LEU A 132 -9.97 -19.36 3.58
C LEU A 132 -11.27 -18.92 2.92
N ASP A 133 -12.14 -19.87 2.58
CA ASP A 133 -13.38 -19.59 1.85
C ASP A 133 -14.33 -18.69 2.65
N GLU A 134 -14.51 -18.98 3.95
CA GLU A 134 -15.41 -18.20 4.81
C GLU A 134 -14.86 -16.79 5.10
N THR A 135 -13.53 -16.61 5.08
CA THR A 135 -12.89 -15.31 5.36
C THR A 135 -12.42 -14.56 4.12
N TYR A 136 -12.78 -15.05 2.93
CA TYR A 136 -12.36 -14.48 1.65
C TYR A 136 -12.80 -13.02 1.46
N GLU A 137 -13.95 -12.63 2.00
CA GLU A 137 -14.48 -11.25 1.93
C GLU A 137 -13.70 -10.24 2.81
N ILE A 138 -12.82 -10.72 3.69
CA ILE A 138 -12.00 -9.85 4.53
C ILE A 138 -10.80 -9.39 3.70
N GLU A 139 -10.86 -8.15 3.22
CA GLU A 139 -9.80 -7.57 2.38
C GLU A 139 -8.69 -6.89 3.20
N THR A 140 -8.90 -6.70 4.51
CA THR A 140 -7.99 -5.95 5.40
C THR A 140 -6.87 -6.79 6.01
N TRP A 141 -6.65 -8.02 5.53
CA TRP A 141 -5.53 -8.86 5.99
C TRP A 141 -4.20 -8.16 5.73
N GLY A 142 -3.47 -7.81 6.78
CA GLY A 142 -2.21 -7.13 6.63
C GLY A 142 -1.40 -6.99 7.92
N PRO A 143 -0.25 -6.34 7.83
CA PRO A 143 0.64 -6.13 8.97
C PRO A 143 0.00 -5.22 10.03
N ILE A 144 0.33 -5.50 11.29
CA ILE A 144 -0.08 -4.68 12.43
C ILE A 144 1.13 -4.19 13.21
N VAL A 145 0.96 -3.13 13.98
CA VAL A 145 1.89 -2.78 15.07
C VAL A 145 1.81 -3.88 16.13
N ASP A 146 2.93 -4.58 16.37
CA ASP A 146 2.95 -5.79 17.21
C ASP A 146 3.70 -5.63 18.54
N ALA A 147 4.13 -4.41 18.87
CA ALA A 147 4.83 -4.06 20.11
C ALA A 147 4.14 -4.59 21.39
N ASP A 148 2.82 -4.38 21.51
CA ASP A 148 2.04 -4.77 22.69
C ASP A 148 1.40 -6.16 22.57
N THR A 149 1.52 -6.80 21.40
CA THR A 149 0.96 -8.13 21.15
C THR A 149 1.98 -9.24 21.34
N ASN A 150 3.28 -8.92 21.21
CA ASN A 150 4.37 -9.88 21.34
C ASN A 150 5.11 -9.72 22.69
N ASN A 151 4.87 -10.66 23.61
CA ASN A 151 5.50 -10.65 24.94
C ASN A 151 6.82 -11.43 25.01
N SER A 152 7.32 -11.97 23.90
CA SER A 152 8.36 -13.02 23.89
C SER A 152 9.63 -12.66 23.15
N SER A 153 9.57 -11.72 22.22
CA SER A 153 10.67 -11.33 21.34
C SER A 153 10.55 -9.88 20.92
N GLU A 154 11.60 -9.35 20.30
CA GLU A 154 11.56 -8.03 19.68
C GLU A 154 10.45 -7.99 18.60
N PRO A 155 9.60 -6.95 18.58
CA PRO A 155 8.49 -6.83 17.63
C PRO A 155 8.99 -6.67 16.19
N PHE A 156 8.21 -7.13 15.21
CA PHE A 156 8.50 -6.84 13.81
C PHE A 156 8.28 -5.36 13.51
N LEU A 157 7.21 -4.75 14.04
CA LEU A 157 6.87 -3.34 13.93
C LEU A 157 6.60 -2.75 15.33
N PRO A 158 7.58 -2.07 15.93
CA PRO A 158 7.47 -1.53 17.29
C PRO A 158 6.52 -0.33 17.41
N ALA A 159 6.19 0.34 16.32
CA ALA A 159 5.30 1.49 16.27
C ALA A 159 4.72 1.64 14.86
N HIS A 160 3.81 2.60 14.68
CA HIS A 160 3.29 2.92 13.35
C HIS A 160 4.43 3.37 12.42
N PRO A 161 4.45 3.00 11.13
CA PRO A 161 5.51 3.35 10.19
C PRO A 161 5.92 4.83 10.18
N ARG A 162 4.91 5.71 10.24
CA ARG A 162 5.12 7.17 10.28
C ARG A 162 5.92 7.61 11.51
N ASP A 163 5.65 7.03 12.68
CA ASP A 163 6.35 7.37 13.92
C ASP A 163 7.81 6.89 13.88
N ILE A 164 8.05 5.68 13.37
CA ILE A 164 9.40 5.13 13.20
C ILE A 164 10.24 6.04 12.30
N LEU A 165 9.64 6.53 11.22
CA LEU A 165 10.26 7.44 10.26
C LEU A 165 10.53 8.83 10.85
N GLU A 166 9.59 9.41 11.61
CA GLU A 166 9.82 10.70 12.28
C GLU A 166 10.89 10.62 13.39
N MET A 167 10.96 9.51 14.10
CA MET A 167 12.02 9.24 15.09
C MET A 167 13.38 8.93 14.46
N ASN A 168 13.44 8.77 13.13
CA ASN A 168 14.63 8.37 12.39
C ASN A 168 15.28 7.06 12.89
N ASN A 169 14.49 6.13 13.44
CA ASN A 169 14.98 4.88 14.01
C ASN A 169 14.68 3.67 13.09
N PHE A 170 15.23 3.69 11.88
CA PHE A 170 15.02 2.64 10.88
C PHE A 170 16.33 2.23 10.20
N ASN A 171 16.32 1.08 9.51
CA ASN A 171 17.47 0.55 8.79
C ASN A 171 17.57 1.17 7.40
N ALA A 172 18.03 2.43 7.32
CA ALA A 172 18.19 3.11 6.04
C ALA A 172 19.17 2.36 5.12
N VAL A 173 18.69 1.96 3.94
CA VAL A 173 19.46 1.34 2.85
C VAL A 173 19.34 2.16 1.57
N THR A 174 20.20 1.91 0.59
CA THR A 174 20.03 2.51 -0.74
C THR A 174 18.71 2.04 -1.35
N LEU A 175 17.86 2.97 -1.77
CA LEU A 175 16.48 2.72 -2.14
C LEU A 175 16.22 3.07 -3.61
N MET A 176 15.54 2.18 -4.32
CA MET A 176 14.81 2.49 -5.54
C MET A 176 13.32 2.34 -5.22
N ALA A 177 12.51 3.34 -5.54
CA ALA A 177 11.08 3.29 -5.33
C ALA A 177 10.35 3.84 -6.55
N GLY A 178 9.18 3.30 -6.88
CA GLY A 178 8.38 3.89 -7.94
C GLY A 178 6.97 3.37 -7.98
N TYR A 179 6.17 4.00 -8.82
CA TYR A 179 4.74 3.76 -8.96
C TYR A 179 4.33 3.97 -10.42
N THR A 180 3.17 3.46 -10.81
CA THR A 180 2.62 3.64 -12.16
C THR A 180 1.80 4.93 -12.25
N SER A 181 1.57 5.43 -13.47
CA SER A 181 0.85 6.70 -13.64
C SER A 181 -0.64 6.64 -13.29
N ASN A 182 -1.24 5.46 -13.14
CA ASN A 182 -2.67 5.29 -12.81
C ASN A 182 -2.94 3.96 -12.09
N GLU A 183 -2.47 3.85 -10.85
CA GLU A 183 -2.43 2.60 -10.09
C GLU A 183 -3.82 1.94 -9.96
N GLN A 184 -4.88 2.72 -9.74
CA GLN A 184 -6.20 2.18 -9.43
C GLN A 184 -7.04 1.79 -10.66
N ALA A 185 -6.56 2.06 -11.89
CA ALA A 185 -7.39 1.90 -13.09
C ALA A 185 -7.96 0.49 -13.30
N LEU A 186 -7.19 -0.57 -13.03
CA LEU A 186 -7.66 -1.96 -13.24
C LEU A 186 -8.79 -2.32 -12.28
N ALA A 187 -8.59 -2.06 -10.99
CA ALA A 187 -9.60 -2.33 -9.97
C ALA A 187 -10.86 -1.50 -10.23
N TYR A 188 -10.71 -0.27 -10.71
CA TYR A 188 -11.84 0.56 -11.12
C TYR A 188 -12.60 -0.03 -12.32
N ILE A 189 -11.89 -0.53 -13.34
CA ILE A 189 -12.48 -1.22 -14.50
C ILE A 189 -13.22 -2.49 -14.07
N GLU A 190 -12.63 -3.29 -13.19
CA GLU A 190 -13.23 -4.54 -12.68
C GLU A 190 -14.52 -4.25 -11.89
N ALA A 191 -14.49 -3.25 -11.01
CA ALA A 191 -15.65 -2.85 -10.22
C ALA A 191 -16.82 -2.31 -11.07
N HIS A 192 -16.52 -1.70 -12.24
CA HIS A 192 -17.49 -1.09 -13.15
C HIS A 192 -17.63 -1.86 -14.46
N SER A 193 -17.23 -3.14 -14.51
CA SER A 193 -17.15 -3.91 -15.76
C SER A 193 -18.50 -4.15 -16.44
N LYS A 194 -19.61 -3.83 -15.76
CA LYS A 194 -20.99 -3.95 -16.25
C LYS A 194 -21.52 -2.65 -16.87
N ASP A 195 -20.80 -1.54 -16.73
CA ASP A 195 -21.23 -0.24 -17.20
C ASP A 195 -20.87 -0.07 -18.69
N GLU A 196 -21.82 0.43 -19.49
CA GLU A 196 -21.60 0.69 -20.92
C GLU A 196 -20.52 1.77 -21.14
N ASP A 197 -20.49 2.78 -20.25
CA ASP A 197 -19.48 3.83 -20.18
C ASP A 197 -18.91 3.92 -18.76
N ILE A 198 -17.67 3.43 -18.56
CA ILE A 198 -16.95 3.50 -17.28
C ILE A 198 -16.62 4.97 -16.96
N THR A 199 -17.51 5.62 -16.22
CA THR A 199 -17.49 7.05 -15.88
C THR A 199 -17.93 7.26 -14.44
N LEU A 200 -17.75 8.47 -13.91
CA LEU A 200 -18.13 8.78 -12.54
C LEU A 200 -18.94 10.08 -12.51
N SER A 201 -20.18 10.03 -12.03
CA SER A 201 -20.97 11.25 -11.86
C SER A 201 -20.40 12.11 -10.73
N GLN A 202 -20.67 13.42 -10.76
CA GLN A 202 -20.23 14.31 -9.67
C GLN A 202 -20.73 13.83 -8.30
N SER A 203 -22.00 13.41 -8.21
CA SER A 203 -22.55 12.95 -6.93
C SER A 203 -21.89 11.67 -6.45
N ALA A 204 -21.62 10.72 -7.36
CA ALA A 204 -20.93 9.49 -7.02
C ALA A 204 -19.50 9.77 -6.57
N PHE A 205 -18.77 10.64 -7.28
CA PHE A 205 -17.44 11.11 -6.89
C PHE A 205 -17.41 11.67 -5.46
N GLU A 206 -18.35 12.57 -5.13
CA GLU A 206 -18.41 13.19 -3.81
C GLU A 206 -18.76 12.18 -2.71
N THR A 207 -19.75 11.31 -2.95
CA THR A 207 -20.17 10.28 -1.98
C THR A 207 -19.08 9.24 -1.75
N THR A 208 -18.49 8.69 -2.81
CA THR A 208 -17.42 7.67 -2.71
C THR A 208 -16.23 8.21 -1.92
N ILE A 209 -15.72 9.41 -2.24
CA ILE A 209 -14.60 10.02 -1.50
C ILE A 209 -14.98 10.24 -0.03
N THR A 210 -16.18 10.75 0.24
CA THR A 210 -16.66 11.01 1.60
C THR A 210 -16.69 9.73 2.41
N ASP A 211 -17.28 8.66 1.89
CA ASP A 211 -17.42 7.38 2.58
C ASP A 211 -16.05 6.74 2.86
N GLU A 212 -15.16 6.70 1.86
CA GLU A 212 -13.81 6.15 2.01
C GLU A 212 -12.97 6.89 3.04
N ILE A 213 -13.02 8.23 3.04
CA ILE A 213 -12.27 9.05 3.98
C ILE A 213 -12.82 8.87 5.40
N ILE A 214 -14.14 8.89 5.57
CA ILE A 214 -14.78 8.66 6.88
C ILE A 214 -14.42 7.28 7.43
N GLN A 215 -14.42 6.24 6.59
CA GLN A 215 -14.05 4.88 7.00
C GLN A 215 -12.58 4.75 7.40
N SER A 216 -11.69 5.54 6.79
CA SER A 216 -10.26 5.54 7.12
C SER A 216 -9.89 6.26 8.40
N ILE A 217 -10.78 7.12 8.92
CA ILE A 217 -10.55 7.87 10.15
C ILE A 217 -10.99 7.02 11.34
N GLN A 218 -10.10 6.87 12.31
CA GLN A 218 -10.43 6.16 13.55
C GLN A 218 -11.52 6.92 14.31
N LYS A 219 -12.63 6.24 14.60
CA LYS A 219 -13.70 6.83 15.41
C LYS A 219 -13.22 6.98 16.86
N PRO A 220 -13.52 8.10 17.52
CA PRO A 220 -13.26 8.24 18.95
C PRO A 220 -13.95 7.11 19.71
N ASP A 221 -13.29 6.64 20.77
CA ASP A 221 -13.86 5.60 21.61
C ASP A 221 -15.19 6.08 22.21
N ASN A 222 -16.17 5.18 22.37
CA ASN A 222 -17.52 5.54 22.85
C ASN A 222 -17.52 6.15 24.26
N THR A 223 -16.39 6.08 24.96
CA THR A 223 -16.15 6.63 26.29
C THR A 223 -15.51 8.03 26.26
N SER A 224 -15.08 8.51 25.10
CA SER A 224 -14.43 9.81 24.93
C SER A 224 -15.43 10.96 24.93
N THR A 225 -15.03 12.10 25.49
CA THR A 225 -15.80 13.36 25.43
C THR A 225 -15.42 14.21 24.21
N CYS A 226 -14.77 13.60 23.23
CA CYS A 226 -14.22 14.26 22.06
C CYS A 226 -15.24 14.28 20.92
N GLU A 227 -15.48 15.46 20.37
CA GLU A 227 -16.32 15.61 19.19
C GLU A 227 -15.45 15.40 17.94
N SER A 228 -15.76 14.39 17.14
CA SER A 228 -15.13 14.19 15.82
C SER A 228 -15.83 15.03 14.76
N LYS A 229 -15.08 15.77 13.94
CA LYS A 229 -15.60 16.56 12.81
C LYS A 229 -15.06 16.02 11.47
N PRO A 230 -15.43 14.79 11.08
CA PRO A 230 -14.87 14.15 9.88
C PRO A 230 -15.17 14.90 8.59
N HIS A 231 -16.23 15.71 8.56
CA HIS A 231 -16.58 16.55 7.40
C HIS A 231 -15.48 17.55 7.03
N LEU A 232 -14.69 18.04 7.99
CA LEU A 232 -13.57 18.94 7.72
C LEU A 232 -12.50 18.24 6.85
N VAL A 233 -12.26 16.96 7.12
CA VAL A 233 -11.31 16.14 6.36
C VAL A 233 -11.87 15.87 4.97
N THR A 234 -13.14 15.46 4.86
CA THR A 234 -13.76 15.18 3.55
C THR A 234 -13.84 16.44 2.68
N ASP A 235 -14.18 17.59 3.27
CA ASP A 235 -14.23 18.87 2.56
C ASP A 235 -12.85 19.29 2.04
N ALA A 236 -11.79 19.05 2.79
CA ALA A 236 -10.42 19.33 2.34
C ALA A 236 -9.99 18.45 1.15
N VAL A 237 -10.32 17.15 1.19
CA VAL A 237 -10.03 16.22 0.09
C VAL A 237 -10.84 16.62 -1.15
N LEU A 238 -12.14 16.89 -0.99
CA LEU A 238 -12.99 17.34 -2.08
C LEU A 238 -12.55 18.71 -2.63
N PHE A 239 -12.10 19.63 -1.77
CA PHE A 239 -11.55 20.91 -2.22
C PHE A 239 -10.32 20.71 -3.12
N PHE A 240 -9.46 19.75 -2.79
CA PHE A 240 -8.24 19.50 -3.55
C PHE A 240 -8.52 18.81 -4.90
N TYR A 241 -9.38 17.78 -4.92
CA TYR A 241 -9.58 16.92 -6.10
C TYR A 241 -10.80 17.25 -6.96
N ARG A 242 -11.77 18.03 -6.45
CA ARG A 242 -12.95 18.40 -7.25
C ARG A 242 -12.52 19.31 -8.42
N PRO A 243 -12.94 19.02 -9.67
CA PRO A 243 -12.67 19.87 -10.82
C PRO A 243 -13.15 21.31 -10.60
N TYR A 244 -12.28 22.28 -10.91
CA TYR A 244 -12.63 23.70 -10.94
C TYR A 244 -12.11 24.37 -12.23
N PRO A 245 -12.97 25.03 -13.05
CA PRO A 245 -14.42 25.14 -12.89
C PRO A 245 -15.12 23.78 -12.97
N ARG A 246 -16.36 23.69 -12.46
CA ARG A 246 -17.14 22.45 -12.55
C ARG A 246 -17.30 22.04 -14.01
N SER A 247 -17.22 20.75 -14.26
CA SER A 247 -17.47 20.13 -15.56
C SER A 247 -18.76 19.32 -15.51
N ASP A 248 -19.45 19.28 -16.64
CA ASP A 248 -20.58 18.36 -16.88
C ASP A 248 -20.10 17.01 -17.45
N ASP A 249 -18.81 16.88 -17.76
CA ASP A 249 -18.20 15.65 -18.28
C ASP A 249 -17.86 14.66 -17.13
N PRO A 250 -18.55 13.52 -17.02
CA PRO A 250 -18.32 12.53 -15.96
C PRO A 250 -16.97 11.80 -16.10
N THR A 251 -16.29 11.90 -17.24
CA THR A 251 -14.94 11.32 -17.39
C THR A 251 -13.90 12.08 -16.59
N ILE A 252 -14.07 13.40 -16.40
CA ILE A 252 -13.14 14.22 -15.61
C ILE A 252 -13.19 13.83 -14.13
N TYR A 253 -14.37 13.54 -13.59
CA TYR A 253 -14.50 13.09 -12.20
C TYR A 253 -13.90 11.69 -11.99
N ARG A 254 -14.07 10.78 -12.96
CA ARG A 254 -13.37 9.49 -12.94
C ARG A 254 -11.86 9.69 -12.88
N ASP A 255 -11.32 10.50 -13.78
CA ASP A 255 -9.88 10.72 -13.87
C ASP A 255 -9.34 11.37 -12.59
N LYS A 256 -10.05 12.36 -12.02
CA LYS A 256 -9.70 12.98 -10.73
C LYS A 256 -9.78 12.01 -9.55
N TYR A 257 -10.71 11.07 -9.58
CA TYR A 257 -10.80 10.03 -8.57
C TYR A 257 -9.61 9.07 -8.68
N LEU A 258 -9.20 8.70 -9.89
CA LEU A 258 -8.04 7.84 -10.12
C LEU A 258 -6.71 8.54 -9.76
N ASP A 259 -6.59 9.85 -10.02
CA ASP A 259 -5.50 10.69 -9.53
C ASP A 259 -5.42 10.60 -8.00
N LEU A 260 -6.55 10.84 -7.31
CA LEU A 260 -6.65 10.75 -5.84
C LEU A 260 -6.16 9.41 -5.32
N GLN A 261 -6.64 8.30 -5.89
CA GLN A 261 -6.27 6.95 -5.44
C GLN A 261 -4.79 6.66 -5.66
N THR A 262 -4.22 7.11 -6.79
CA THR A 262 -2.78 6.98 -7.09
C THR A 262 -1.94 7.78 -6.10
N ASP A 263 -2.32 9.04 -5.88
CA ASP A 263 -1.60 9.96 -4.99
C ASP A 263 -1.64 9.47 -3.54
N ARG A 264 -2.83 9.11 -3.05
CA ARG A 264 -3.07 8.70 -1.66
C ARG A 264 -2.44 7.36 -1.30
N ASN A 265 -2.70 6.33 -2.11
CA ASN A 265 -2.44 4.94 -1.72
C ASN A 265 -1.09 4.40 -2.22
N TYR A 266 -0.40 5.16 -3.06
CA TYR A 266 0.87 4.74 -3.65
C TYR A 266 1.92 5.84 -3.57
N ALA A 267 1.70 6.98 -4.25
CA ALA A 267 2.76 7.97 -4.44
C ALA A 267 3.16 8.69 -3.14
N ALA A 268 2.20 9.10 -2.31
CA ALA A 268 2.46 9.89 -1.11
C ALA A 268 3.35 9.16 -0.09
N GLY A 269 2.92 8.00 0.41
CA GLY A 269 3.70 7.28 1.42
C GLY A 269 5.02 6.72 0.88
N LEU A 270 5.06 6.31 -0.41
CA LEU A 270 6.30 5.88 -1.07
C LEU A 270 7.33 7.00 -1.15
N THR A 271 6.92 8.21 -1.55
CA THR A 271 7.83 9.37 -1.63
C THR A 271 8.19 9.91 -0.26
N TYR A 272 7.31 9.81 0.74
CA TYR A 272 7.62 10.14 2.13
C TYR A 272 8.72 9.22 2.70
N LEU A 273 8.59 7.90 2.50
CA LEU A 273 9.64 6.94 2.88
C LEU A 273 10.96 7.26 2.15
N ALA A 274 10.92 7.54 0.85
CA ALA A 274 12.10 7.91 0.08
C ALA A 274 12.76 9.20 0.59
N GLY A 275 11.96 10.21 0.95
CA GLY A 275 12.42 11.45 1.57
C GLY A 275 13.17 11.20 2.88
N LYS A 276 12.61 10.40 3.78
CA LYS A 276 13.24 10.04 5.06
C LYS A 276 14.52 9.22 4.86
N VAL A 277 14.51 8.26 3.93
CA VAL A 277 15.71 7.48 3.55
C VAL A 277 16.81 8.39 2.99
N SER A 278 16.45 9.40 2.19
CA SER A 278 17.40 10.33 1.54
C SER A 278 18.32 11.09 2.50
N LYS A 279 17.93 11.19 3.78
CA LYS A 279 18.73 11.79 4.86
C LYS A 279 19.95 10.96 5.25
N PHE A 280 19.92 9.65 4.97
CA PHE A 280 20.91 8.68 5.45
C PHE A 280 21.56 7.88 4.31
N LYS A 281 20.82 7.58 3.25
CA LYS A 281 21.24 6.79 2.08
C LYS A 281 20.65 7.39 0.81
N LYS A 282 21.17 7.01 -0.35
CA LYS A 282 20.59 7.46 -1.63
C LYS A 282 19.22 6.83 -1.84
N ALA A 283 18.26 7.64 -2.24
CA ALA A 283 16.96 7.21 -2.72
C ALA A 283 16.79 7.62 -4.19
N PHE A 284 16.17 6.76 -5.00
CA PHE A 284 15.87 7.01 -6.41
C PHE A 284 14.39 6.75 -6.62
N VAL A 285 13.66 7.75 -7.12
CA VAL A 285 12.21 7.62 -7.34
C VAL A 285 11.91 7.63 -8.84
N TYR A 286 11.01 6.76 -9.31
CA TYR A 286 10.49 6.78 -10.68
C TYR A 286 8.97 6.78 -10.72
N ARG A 287 8.41 7.30 -11.82
CA ARG A 287 7.02 7.07 -12.23
C ARG A 287 7.00 6.36 -13.57
N PHE A 288 6.28 5.25 -13.66
CA PHE A 288 6.18 4.44 -14.88
C PHE A 288 4.95 4.85 -15.71
N ASP A 289 5.23 5.49 -16.84
CA ASP A 289 4.25 6.11 -17.74
C ASP A 289 4.23 5.43 -19.12
N TYR A 290 5.03 4.38 -19.30
CA TYR A 290 5.11 3.68 -20.57
C TYR A 290 3.92 2.74 -20.78
N ARG A 291 3.10 3.07 -21.77
CA ARG A 291 2.07 2.17 -22.28
C ARG A 291 2.62 1.27 -23.39
N SER A 292 2.51 -0.04 -23.20
CA SER A 292 2.99 -1.08 -24.12
C SER A 292 2.49 -0.87 -25.55
N ARG A 293 3.34 -1.16 -26.55
CA ARG A 293 2.96 -1.16 -27.98
C ARG A 293 2.50 -2.53 -28.47
N THR A 294 2.61 -3.55 -27.64
CA THR A 294 2.12 -4.90 -27.95
C THR A 294 0.62 -4.94 -27.69
N ILE A 295 -0.17 -5.05 -28.78
CA ILE A 295 -1.63 -5.02 -28.73
C ILE A 295 -2.19 -6.01 -27.70
N ARG A 296 -1.64 -7.23 -27.63
CA ARG A 296 -2.12 -8.26 -26.71
C ARG A 296 -2.00 -7.88 -25.23
N VAL A 297 -1.06 -7.00 -24.87
CA VAL A 297 -0.83 -6.53 -23.49
C VAL A 297 -1.86 -5.47 -23.09
N ILE A 298 -2.35 -4.69 -24.05
CA ILE A 298 -3.24 -3.55 -23.81
C ILE A 298 -4.64 -3.74 -24.40
N GLN A 299 -4.96 -4.94 -24.86
CA GLN A 299 -6.16 -5.22 -25.66
C GLN A 299 -7.45 -4.84 -24.94
N ASP A 300 -7.52 -5.13 -23.64
CA ASP A 300 -8.71 -4.92 -22.81
C ASP A 300 -8.57 -3.68 -21.91
N ILE A 301 -7.62 -2.80 -22.24
CA ILE A 301 -7.26 -1.65 -21.42
C ILE A 301 -7.66 -0.38 -22.15
N PRO A 302 -8.63 0.41 -21.66
CA PRO A 302 -8.99 1.69 -22.26
C PRO A 302 -7.80 2.67 -22.33
N LEU A 303 -7.88 3.63 -23.25
CA LEU A 303 -6.83 4.66 -23.38
C LEU A 303 -6.75 5.56 -22.14
N TRP A 304 -7.89 5.91 -21.54
CA TRP A 304 -7.96 6.75 -20.34
C TRP A 304 -7.33 6.11 -19.11
N ALA A 305 -7.22 4.77 -19.08
CA ALA A 305 -6.60 4.04 -17.98
C ALA A 305 -5.07 4.30 -17.88
N GLY A 306 -4.48 4.99 -18.85
CA GLY A 306 -3.06 5.34 -18.84
C GLY A 306 -2.18 4.10 -18.74
N VAL A 307 -1.43 4.03 -17.64
CA VAL A 307 -0.60 2.88 -17.27
C VAL A 307 -1.02 2.39 -15.88
N PRO A 308 -1.78 1.28 -15.82
CA PRO A 308 -2.26 0.75 -14.56
C PRO A 308 -1.21 0.07 -13.70
N HIS A 309 -1.57 -0.19 -12.43
CA HIS A 309 -0.81 -1.04 -11.52
C HIS A 309 -0.38 -2.34 -12.19
N MET A 310 0.85 -2.80 -11.93
CA MET A 310 1.49 -4.01 -12.49
C MET A 310 2.03 -3.91 -13.93
N PHE A 311 1.81 -2.81 -14.65
CA PHE A 311 2.16 -2.70 -16.07
C PHE A 311 3.67 -2.55 -16.33
N GLU A 312 4.45 -2.25 -15.31
CA GLU A 312 5.92 -2.24 -15.37
C GLU A 312 6.51 -3.66 -15.27
N LEU A 313 5.80 -4.60 -14.62
CA LEU A 313 6.33 -5.93 -14.31
C LEU A 313 6.81 -6.73 -15.54
N PRO A 314 6.12 -6.71 -16.70
CA PRO A 314 6.64 -7.39 -17.89
C PRO A 314 8.05 -6.94 -18.29
N PHE A 315 8.36 -5.65 -18.10
CA PHE A 315 9.64 -5.06 -18.44
C PHE A 315 10.69 -5.31 -17.35
N VAL A 316 10.28 -5.32 -16.08
CA VAL A 316 11.12 -5.69 -14.94
C VAL A 316 11.65 -7.13 -15.08
N TRP A 317 10.78 -8.05 -15.48
CA TRP A 317 11.11 -9.49 -15.56
C TRP A 317 11.56 -9.95 -16.96
N GLY A 318 11.70 -9.04 -17.92
CA GLY A 318 12.16 -9.39 -19.26
C GLY A 318 11.22 -10.29 -20.05
N LEU A 319 9.90 -10.24 -19.77
CA LEU A 319 8.90 -11.04 -20.49
C LEU A 319 8.95 -10.85 -22.02
N PRO A 320 9.27 -9.67 -22.57
CA PRO A 320 9.45 -9.49 -24.01
C PRO A 320 10.53 -10.36 -24.68
N HIS A 321 11.44 -10.93 -23.88
CA HIS A 321 12.56 -11.76 -24.33
C HIS A 321 12.38 -13.25 -24.03
N VAL A 322 11.28 -13.65 -23.38
CA VAL A 322 11.01 -15.05 -23.06
C VAL A 322 10.77 -15.85 -24.35
N PHE A 323 11.66 -16.81 -24.61
CA PHE A 323 11.53 -17.72 -25.74
C PHE A 323 10.29 -18.62 -25.58
N GLY A 324 9.54 -18.80 -26.67
CA GLY A 324 8.32 -19.62 -26.67
C GLY A 324 7.07 -18.91 -26.16
N SER A 325 7.13 -17.60 -25.85
CA SER A 325 5.95 -16.82 -25.51
C SER A 325 4.93 -16.82 -26.68
N HIS A 326 3.65 -16.99 -26.35
CA HIS A 326 2.55 -16.82 -27.30
C HIS A 326 2.30 -15.36 -27.68
N ILE A 327 2.95 -14.41 -27.01
CA ILE A 327 2.81 -12.98 -27.25
C ILE A 327 3.91 -12.52 -28.21
N ASN A 328 3.51 -11.93 -29.33
CA ASN A 328 4.45 -11.30 -30.26
C ASN A 328 4.76 -9.86 -29.80
N TRP A 329 5.83 -9.72 -29.01
CA TRP A 329 6.24 -8.44 -28.45
C TRP A 329 6.82 -7.48 -29.48
N SER A 330 6.42 -6.22 -29.40
CA SER A 330 6.95 -5.15 -30.25
C SER A 330 8.43 -4.87 -29.93
N ASN A 331 9.19 -4.38 -30.92
CA ASN A 331 10.59 -3.99 -30.70
C ASN A 331 10.72 -2.85 -29.67
N SER A 332 9.73 -1.97 -29.57
CA SER A 332 9.74 -0.91 -28.54
C SER A 332 9.62 -1.48 -27.14
N ASP A 333 8.80 -2.51 -26.95
CA ASP A 333 8.63 -3.17 -25.65
C ASP A 333 9.86 -3.98 -25.25
N LYS A 334 10.51 -4.65 -26.22
CA LYS A 334 11.80 -5.32 -26.01
C LYS A 334 12.89 -4.34 -25.57
N ASN A 335 13.01 -3.21 -26.27
CA ASN A 335 13.97 -2.17 -25.92
C ASN A 335 13.70 -1.60 -24.52
N LEU A 336 12.44 -1.40 -24.14
CA LEU A 336 12.13 -0.93 -22.79
C LEU A 336 12.47 -1.98 -21.73
N ALA A 337 12.21 -3.26 -21.99
CA ALA A 337 12.62 -4.33 -21.08
C ALA A 337 14.14 -4.34 -20.86
N ASP A 338 14.93 -4.16 -21.93
CA ASP A 338 16.38 -4.03 -21.82
C ASP A 338 16.79 -2.87 -20.93
N VAL A 339 16.14 -1.71 -21.09
CA VAL A 339 16.41 -0.53 -20.28
C VAL A 339 16.03 -0.77 -18.81
N MET A 340 14.83 -1.29 -18.53
CA MET A 340 14.38 -1.58 -17.16
C MET A 340 15.28 -2.60 -16.45
N MET A 341 15.60 -3.71 -17.11
CA MET A 341 16.52 -4.72 -16.56
C MET A 341 17.93 -4.16 -16.36
N MET A 342 18.40 -3.25 -17.21
CA MET A 342 19.68 -2.57 -17.02
C MET A 342 19.66 -1.61 -15.83
N LEU A 343 18.62 -0.79 -15.67
CA LEU A 343 18.45 0.10 -14.51
C LEU A 343 18.48 -0.69 -13.20
N ILE A 344 17.63 -1.72 -13.10
CA ILE A 344 17.53 -2.59 -11.91
C ILE A 344 18.84 -3.36 -11.71
N GLY A 345 19.40 -3.93 -12.76
CA GLY A 345 20.65 -4.69 -12.69
C GLY A 345 21.84 -3.82 -12.25
N ASN A 346 21.91 -2.56 -12.67
CA ASN A 346 22.94 -1.62 -12.24
C ASN A 346 22.76 -1.22 -10.78
N PHE A 347 21.52 -0.99 -10.33
CA PHE A 347 21.21 -0.73 -8.93
C PHE A 347 21.56 -1.91 -8.01
N VAL A 348 21.23 -3.14 -8.41
CA VAL A 348 21.58 -4.34 -7.63
C VAL A 348 23.09 -4.54 -7.53
N ARG A 349 23.84 -4.21 -8.59
CA ARG A 349 25.31 -4.35 -8.61
C ARG A 349 26.03 -3.21 -7.89
N THR A 350 25.52 -1.98 -7.93
CA THR A 350 26.25 -0.78 -7.54
C THR A 350 25.44 0.11 -6.60
N GLU A 351 26.12 0.83 -5.70
CA GLU A 351 25.49 1.88 -4.87
C GLU A 351 25.52 3.26 -5.54
N GLU A 352 26.05 3.35 -6.76
CA GLU A 352 26.19 4.61 -7.48
C GLU A 352 24.88 5.08 -8.10
N GLY A 353 23.95 4.16 -8.32
CA GLY A 353 22.60 4.41 -8.80
C GLY A 353 22.35 3.92 -10.23
N PRO A 354 21.09 3.75 -10.61
CA PRO A 354 20.65 3.27 -11.91
C PRO A 354 20.82 4.36 -12.99
N SER A 355 22.00 4.50 -13.60
CA SER A 355 22.21 5.46 -14.70
C SER A 355 22.20 4.79 -16.08
N LEU A 356 21.62 5.48 -17.07
CA LEU A 356 21.71 5.14 -18.49
C LEU A 356 22.78 6.01 -19.14
N ASN A 357 23.38 5.55 -20.24
CA ASN A 357 24.43 6.31 -20.97
C ASN A 357 24.02 7.77 -21.29
N ASN A 358 22.72 8.03 -21.49
CA ASN A 358 22.19 9.33 -21.87
C ASN A 358 21.27 9.97 -20.81
N VAL A 359 20.99 9.28 -19.70
CA VAL A 359 20.10 9.78 -18.63
C VAL A 359 20.73 9.48 -17.28
N ARG A 360 21.13 10.55 -16.59
CA ARG A 360 21.59 10.47 -15.21
C ARG A 360 20.36 10.47 -14.31
N TRP A 361 20.10 9.35 -13.62
CA TRP A 361 19.04 9.31 -12.62
C TRP A 361 19.54 9.99 -11.36
N GLU A 362 19.02 11.19 -11.10
CA GLU A 362 19.42 11.98 -9.94
C GLU A 362 18.76 11.44 -8.66
N PRO A 363 19.48 11.44 -7.52
CA PRO A 363 18.90 11.02 -6.25
C PRO A 363 17.74 11.93 -5.83
N PHE A 364 16.67 11.30 -5.33
CA PHE A 364 15.54 11.98 -4.72
C PHE A 364 15.93 12.54 -3.34
N THR A 365 15.48 13.75 -3.04
CA THR A 365 15.64 14.39 -1.72
C THR A 365 14.37 15.15 -1.34
N GLU A 366 14.18 15.44 -0.04
CA GLU A 366 13.05 16.27 0.41
C GLU A 366 13.08 17.70 -0.18
N VAL A 367 14.27 18.25 -0.46
CA VAL A 367 14.44 19.63 -0.97
C VAL A 367 14.37 19.70 -2.50
N SER A 368 14.86 18.66 -3.17
CA SER A 368 14.85 18.53 -4.63
C SER A 368 14.33 17.13 -4.98
N PRO A 369 12.99 16.96 -5.04
CA PRO A 369 12.35 15.66 -5.18
C PRO A 369 12.31 15.20 -6.65
N GLY A 370 13.47 15.03 -7.28
CA GLY A 370 13.55 14.56 -8.67
C GLY A 370 13.01 13.13 -8.85
N ILE A 371 12.08 12.96 -9.78
CA ILE A 371 11.46 11.67 -10.15
C ILE A 371 11.83 11.35 -11.60
N LEU A 372 12.34 10.14 -11.86
CA LEU A 372 12.57 9.68 -13.21
C LEU A 372 11.23 9.26 -13.85
N VAL A 373 10.86 9.90 -14.97
CA VAL A 373 9.67 9.50 -15.73
C VAL A 373 10.07 8.47 -16.76
N ILE A 374 9.56 7.24 -16.62
CA ILE A 374 9.82 6.14 -17.53
C ILE A 374 8.68 6.05 -18.53
N ASN A 375 8.86 6.72 -19.67
CA ASN A 375 7.96 6.65 -20.83
C ASN A 375 8.78 6.27 -22.08
N ARG A 376 8.29 6.61 -23.28
CA ARG A 376 9.00 6.45 -24.56
C ARG A 376 10.33 7.19 -24.57
N THR A 377 10.36 8.35 -23.94
CA THR A 377 11.56 9.14 -23.65
C THR A 377 11.73 9.14 -22.15
N ILE A 378 12.83 8.56 -21.68
CA ILE A 378 13.16 8.49 -20.26
C ILE A 378 13.93 9.75 -19.90
N SER A 379 13.47 10.48 -18.90
CA SER A 379 14.11 11.69 -18.42
C SER A 379 13.72 11.94 -16.96
N MET A 380 14.50 12.76 -16.26
CA MET A 380 14.03 13.35 -15.01
C MET A 380 12.79 14.19 -15.30
N ASN A 381 11.87 14.26 -14.34
CA ASN A 381 10.63 14.98 -14.47
C ASN A 381 10.86 16.47 -14.72
N GLU A 382 9.94 17.08 -15.46
CA GLU A 382 9.84 18.52 -15.52
C GLU A 382 9.06 19.02 -14.28
N PRO A 383 9.24 20.28 -13.84
CA PRO A 383 8.57 20.80 -12.66
C PRO A 383 7.04 20.65 -12.65
N GLU A 384 6.41 20.62 -13.83
CA GLU A 384 4.94 20.54 -13.99
C GLU A 384 4.42 19.12 -14.20
N SER A 385 5.29 18.11 -14.43
CA SER A 385 4.83 16.76 -14.78
C SER A 385 4.44 15.89 -13.58
N ILE A 386 4.78 16.32 -12.35
CA ILE A 386 4.43 15.71 -11.07
C ILE A 386 3.69 16.74 -10.22
N ASP A 387 2.52 16.40 -9.67
CA ASP A 387 1.83 17.28 -8.72
C ASP A 387 2.39 17.10 -7.30
N TYR A 388 3.50 17.78 -7.01
CA TYR A 388 4.09 17.75 -5.67
C TYR A 388 3.16 18.31 -4.58
N ARG A 389 2.14 19.10 -4.94
CA ARG A 389 1.15 19.58 -3.96
C ARG A 389 0.24 18.45 -3.51
N ALA A 390 -0.05 17.48 -4.37
CA ALA A 390 -0.83 16.30 -3.97
C ALA A 390 -0.05 15.45 -2.97
N LEU A 391 1.26 15.27 -3.19
CA LEU A 391 2.14 14.56 -2.25
C LEU A 391 2.22 15.29 -0.91
N ALA A 392 2.41 16.61 -0.92
CA ALA A 392 2.42 17.43 0.30
C ALA A 392 1.05 17.46 1.00
N PHE A 393 -0.04 17.47 0.23
CA PHE A 393 -1.39 17.38 0.78
C PHE A 393 -1.56 16.12 1.61
N TRP A 394 -1.18 14.95 1.09
CA TRP A 394 -1.33 13.67 1.80
C TRP A 394 -0.29 13.46 2.91
N ASN A 395 0.95 13.91 2.71
CA ASN A 395 2.03 13.67 3.66
C ASN A 395 2.04 14.66 4.82
N ASP A 396 1.68 15.92 4.56
CA ASP A 396 1.85 17.01 5.53
C ASP A 396 0.50 17.56 6.01
N TYR A 397 -0.40 17.95 5.09
CA TYR A 397 -1.65 18.63 5.47
C TYR A 397 -2.74 17.69 5.99
N PHE A 398 -2.93 16.54 5.34
CA PHE A 398 -3.96 15.57 5.67
C PHE A 398 -3.82 15.03 7.10
N PRO A 399 -2.63 14.64 7.59
CA PRO A 399 -2.47 14.20 8.98
C PRO A 399 -2.84 15.31 9.99
N THR A 400 -2.44 16.56 9.73
CA THR A 400 -2.77 17.70 10.60
C THR A 400 -4.28 17.93 10.68
N ILE A 401 -5.00 17.91 9.56
CA ILE A 401 -6.45 18.10 9.59
C ILE A 401 -7.18 16.91 10.23
N VAL A 402 -6.69 15.68 10.06
CA VAL A 402 -7.23 14.51 10.78
C VAL A 402 -7.06 14.71 12.28
N GLU A 403 -5.86 15.06 12.74
CA GLU A 403 -5.59 15.32 14.16
C GLU A 403 -6.49 16.42 14.74
N GLU A 404 -6.57 17.57 14.09
CA GLU A 404 -7.41 18.70 14.51
C GLU A 404 -8.91 18.38 14.46
N SER A 405 -9.34 17.51 13.53
CA SER A 405 -10.73 17.07 13.44
C SER A 405 -11.14 16.09 14.54
N MET A 406 -10.17 15.45 15.21
CA MET A 406 -10.39 14.44 16.26
C MET A 406 -10.12 14.95 17.67
N ASN A 407 -9.26 15.96 17.84
CA ASN A 407 -8.77 16.41 19.15
C ASN A 407 -9.62 17.50 19.82
N GLN A 408 -10.88 17.70 19.40
CA GLN A 408 -11.80 18.64 20.07
C GLN A 408 -12.48 17.99 21.28
N CYS A 409 -11.68 17.69 22.29
CA CYS A 409 -12.14 17.12 23.55
C CYS A 409 -12.69 18.20 24.47
N CYS A 410 -13.93 18.02 24.97
CA CYS A 410 -14.44 18.85 26.05
C CYS A 410 -13.57 18.63 27.29
N ASN A 411 -12.87 19.67 27.76
CA ASN A 411 -12.33 19.68 29.12
C ASN A 411 -13.52 19.56 30.08
N ALA A 412 -13.72 18.37 30.64
CA ALA A 412 -14.72 18.16 31.68
C ALA A 412 -14.25 18.89 32.96
N THR A 413 -14.53 20.20 33.07
CA THR A 413 -14.67 20.82 34.38
C THR A 413 -15.89 20.19 35.05
N SER A 414 -15.63 19.39 36.08
CA SER A 414 -16.63 18.80 36.98
C SER A 414 -17.65 19.85 37.43
N GLY A 415 -18.84 19.85 36.83
CA GLY A 415 -19.87 20.80 37.22
C GLY A 415 -21.08 20.85 36.30
N ALA A 416 -21.91 19.80 36.31
CA ALA A 416 -23.37 19.92 36.37
C ALA A 416 -24.03 18.54 36.15
N ILE A 417 -24.51 17.95 37.24
CA ILE A 417 -25.52 16.89 37.21
C ILE A 417 -26.83 17.55 36.77
N GLY A 418 -27.23 17.34 35.52
CA GLY A 418 -28.52 17.77 34.98
C GLY A 418 -29.27 16.56 34.42
N ARG A 419 -30.19 16.01 35.22
CA ARG A 419 -31.14 14.96 34.80
C ARG A 419 -31.95 15.44 33.60
N VAL A 420 -31.91 14.71 32.48
CA VAL A 420 -33.00 14.69 31.50
C VAL A 420 -33.15 13.27 30.98
N ASN A 421 -34.23 12.60 31.42
CA ASN A 421 -34.83 11.49 30.70
C ASN A 421 -35.30 12.00 29.33
N TRP A 422 -35.22 11.19 28.28
CA TRP A 422 -36.35 10.88 27.40
C TRP A 422 -36.02 9.74 26.44
N SER A 423 -37.07 8.99 26.12
CA SER A 423 -37.13 7.75 25.36
C SER A 423 -36.74 7.88 23.89
N SER A 424 -36.04 6.88 23.35
CA SER A 424 -35.93 6.68 21.90
C SER A 424 -36.52 5.33 21.47
N LYS A 425 -37.44 5.38 20.50
CA LYS A 425 -37.77 4.29 19.57
C LYS A 425 -37.49 4.82 18.16
N SER A 426 -36.58 4.18 17.44
CA SER A 426 -36.51 4.09 15.96
C SER A 426 -35.32 3.18 15.62
N LEU A 427 -35.56 1.93 15.23
CA LEU A 427 -35.62 1.45 13.84
C LEU A 427 -34.33 1.75 13.04
N VAL A 428 -33.45 0.75 13.03
CA VAL A 428 -32.27 0.60 12.18
C VAL A 428 -32.72 0.05 10.84
N ALA A 429 -32.37 0.72 9.74
CA ALA A 429 -32.44 0.18 8.40
C ALA A 429 -31.00 -0.01 7.89
N SER A 430 -30.59 -1.27 7.80
CA SER A 430 -29.29 -1.69 7.26
C SER A 430 -29.32 -1.65 5.74
N GLY A 431 -28.43 -0.86 5.13
CA GLY A 431 -28.14 -0.89 3.70
C GLY A 431 -26.83 -1.64 3.47
N ILE A 432 -26.94 -2.83 2.86
CA ILE A 432 -25.83 -3.68 2.42
C ILE A 432 -25.40 -3.20 1.03
N ILE A 433 -24.13 -2.87 0.83
CA ILE A 433 -23.50 -2.85 -0.50
C ILE A 433 -22.30 -3.80 -0.44
N THR A 434 -22.49 -4.95 -1.06
CA THR A 434 -21.49 -5.97 -1.38
C THR A 434 -20.51 -5.41 -2.41
N LEU A 435 -19.22 -5.31 -2.06
CA LEU A 435 -18.12 -5.20 -3.02
C LEU A 435 -17.60 -6.61 -3.32
N ALA A 436 -17.48 -6.92 -4.60
CA ALA A 436 -17.24 -8.24 -5.13
C ALA A 436 -15.73 -8.49 -5.33
N ALA A 437 -15.24 -9.50 -4.61
CA ALA A 437 -14.35 -10.58 -5.04
C ALA A 437 -13.41 -10.36 -6.24
N PHE A 438 -12.11 -10.29 -5.90
CA PHE A 438 -10.95 -10.49 -6.77
C PHE A 438 -11.04 -11.77 -7.64
N LYS A 439 -10.94 -11.62 -8.96
CA LYS A 439 -10.60 -12.75 -9.85
C LYS A 439 -9.73 -12.32 -11.03
N VAL A 440 -8.41 -12.31 -10.84
CA VAL A 440 -7.46 -12.17 -11.95
C VAL A 440 -6.63 -13.44 -12.13
N LEU A 441 -6.89 -14.09 -13.25
CA LEU A 441 -5.95 -14.77 -14.17
C LEU A 441 -4.71 -15.43 -13.55
N VAL A 442 -4.88 -16.67 -13.11
CA VAL A 442 -3.84 -17.70 -13.31
C VAL A 442 -4.19 -18.43 -14.60
N ASN A 443 -3.65 -17.95 -15.72
CA ASN A 443 -3.36 -18.73 -16.92
C ASN A 443 -2.53 -17.84 -17.86
N TYR A 444 -1.21 -17.85 -17.64
CA TYR A 444 -0.19 -17.53 -18.63
C TYR A 444 0.83 -18.65 -18.64
#